data_AF-A0A1B6J9W5-F1
#
_entry.id   AF-A0A1B6J9W5-F1
#
_cell.length_a   1.000
_cell.length_b   1.000
_cell.length_c   1.000
_cell.angle_alpha   90.00
_cell.angle_beta   90.00
_cell.angle_gamma   90.00
#
_symmetry.space_group_name_H-M   'P 1'
#
loop_
_entity.id
_entity.type
_entity.pdbx_description
1 polymer ?
#
loop_
_entity_poly.entity_id
_entity_poly.type
_entity_poly.pdbx_seq_one_letter_code
_entity_poly.pdbx_strand_id
1 'polypeptide(L)'
;MNAKLNDVNINIRSDNLVHQNSSHKQWDTILLADMFYHPDDANEYLPWLKLGCRLGVNVIIGDPGEIFRSRIKPKELKQLKHYFMPDVMAEKQGHITTEIWDFCHCLKTSQ
;
A
#
# COMPACT_ATOMS: atom_id res chain seq x y z
N MET A 1 -8.85 4.08 -10.72
CA MET A 1 -9.48 2.76 -10.55
C MET A 1 -10.74 2.69 -11.42
N ASN A 2 -10.87 1.69 -12.30
CA ASN A 2 -11.99 1.61 -13.24
C ASN A 2 -13.22 0.91 -12.62
N ALA A 3 -13.85 1.57 -11.65
CA ALA A 3 -14.96 1.02 -10.87
C ALA A 3 -16.08 0.43 -11.74
N LYS A 4 -16.51 1.21 -12.74
CA LYS A 4 -17.54 0.83 -13.71
C LYS A 4 -17.16 -0.39 -14.53
N LEU A 5 -15.90 -0.52 -14.92
CA LEU A 5 -15.42 -1.65 -15.72
C LEU A 5 -15.40 -2.94 -14.90
N ASN A 6 -15.10 -2.82 -13.60
CA ASN A 6 -14.97 -3.94 -12.68
C ASN A 6 -16.27 -4.26 -11.93
N ASP A 7 -17.37 -3.56 -12.22
CA ASP A 7 -18.65 -3.68 -11.52
C ASP A 7 -18.52 -3.59 -9.98
N VAL A 8 -17.68 -2.64 -9.52
CA VAL A 8 -17.48 -2.40 -8.08
C VAL A 8 -18.08 -1.06 -7.68
N ASN A 9 -18.79 -1.06 -6.56
CA ASN A 9 -19.25 0.17 -5.92
C ASN A 9 -18.11 0.77 -5.08
N ILE A 10 -17.89 2.08 -5.21
CA ILE A 10 -16.87 2.81 -4.44
C ILE A 10 -17.55 3.87 -3.61
N ASN A 11 -17.38 3.79 -2.30
CA ASN A 11 -17.72 4.87 -1.38
C ASN A 11 -16.48 5.73 -1.17
N ILE A 12 -16.58 7.02 -1.48
CA ILE A 12 -15.48 7.97 -1.33
C ILE A 12 -15.63 8.68 0.02
N ARG A 13 -14.52 8.78 0.75
CA ARG A 13 -14.39 9.53 2.00
C ARG A 13 -13.27 10.54 1.86
N SER A 14 -13.46 11.74 2.41
CA SER A 14 -12.46 12.81 2.42
C SER A 14 -11.93 13.11 3.82
N ASP A 15 -12.44 12.43 4.84
CA ASP A 15 -11.89 12.50 6.18
C ASP A 15 -10.58 11.72 6.29
N ASN A 16 -9.67 12.18 7.14
CA ASN A 16 -8.40 11.50 7.35
C ASN A 16 -8.62 10.19 8.14
N LEU A 17 -8.41 9.08 7.44
CA LEU A 17 -8.58 7.73 7.98
C LEU A 17 -7.37 7.24 8.80
N VAL A 18 -6.26 7.97 8.78
CA VAL A 18 -4.97 7.63 9.41
C VAL A 18 -4.74 8.48 10.67
N HIS A 19 -5.74 8.52 11.55
CA HIS A 19 -5.60 9.12 12.88
C HIS A 19 -5.61 8.06 13.98
N GLN A 20 -5.00 8.35 15.14
CA GLN A 20 -4.84 7.39 16.25
C GLN A 20 -6.15 6.76 16.76
N ASN A 21 -7.30 7.41 16.54
CA ASN A 21 -8.63 6.94 16.94
C ASN A 21 -9.41 6.21 15.83
N SER A 22 -8.84 6.05 14.64
CA SER A 22 -9.47 5.34 13.54
C SER A 22 -9.43 3.83 13.78
N SER A 23 -10.61 3.19 13.76
CA SER A 23 -10.69 1.74 13.93
C SER A 23 -10.25 1.04 12.65
N HIS A 24 -9.30 0.11 12.75
CA HIS A 24 -8.96 -0.82 11.68
C HIS A 24 -9.99 -1.94 11.52
N LYS A 25 -10.90 -2.14 12.49
CA LYS A 25 -11.87 -3.25 12.51
C LYS A 25 -12.91 -3.21 11.40
N GLN A 26 -12.98 -2.11 10.65
CA GLN A 26 -13.90 -1.90 9.52
C GLN A 26 -13.28 -2.32 8.18
N TRP A 27 -11.99 -2.69 8.14
CA TRP A 27 -11.29 -3.01 6.91
C TRP A 27 -10.70 -4.42 6.96
N ASP A 28 -11.01 -5.25 5.98
CA ASP A 28 -10.32 -6.54 5.79
C ASP A 28 -8.99 -6.36 5.06
N THR A 29 -8.91 -5.37 4.15
CA THR A 29 -7.76 -5.12 3.30
C THR A 29 -7.60 -3.63 3.02
N ILE A 30 -6.36 -3.15 3.08
CA ILE A 30 -5.94 -1.81 2.69
C ILE A 30 -5.09 -1.95 1.42
N LEU A 31 -5.48 -1.25 0.36
CA LEU A 31 -4.72 -1.14 -0.89
C LEU A 31 -4.11 0.25 -0.97
N LEU A 32 -2.80 0.31 -1.21
CA LEU A 32 -2.06 1.56 -1.37
C LEU A 32 -1.29 1.53 -2.67
N ALA A 33 -1.28 2.66 -3.36
CA ALA A 33 -0.38 2.94 -4.47
C ALA A 33 -0.21 4.46 -4.51
N ASP A 34 0.94 4.96 -4.98
CA ASP A 34 1.08 6.39 -5.29
C ASP A 34 0.87 7.31 -4.05
N MET A 35 1.50 6.98 -2.91
CA MET A 35 1.31 7.72 -1.64
C MET A 35 2.59 8.23 -0.96
N PHE A 36 3.77 7.65 -1.20
CA PHE A 36 4.98 7.91 -0.40
C PHE A 36 5.99 8.80 -1.12
N TYR A 37 5.56 10.00 -1.51
CA TYR A 37 6.41 10.97 -2.22
C TYR A 37 7.12 11.94 -1.27
N HIS A 38 6.52 12.26 -0.13
CA HIS A 38 7.16 13.09 0.88
C HIS A 38 7.76 12.24 2.01
N PRO A 39 8.97 12.59 2.50
CA PRO A 39 9.60 11.88 3.62
C PRO A 39 8.74 11.80 4.89
N ASP A 40 7.85 12.76 5.09
CA ASP A 40 6.98 12.86 6.27
C ASP A 40 5.75 11.94 6.17
N ASP A 41 5.28 11.62 4.96
CA ASP A 41 4.16 10.71 4.71
C ASP A 41 4.41 9.34 5.38
N ALA A 42 5.64 8.84 5.26
CA ALA A 42 6.02 7.56 5.84
C ALA A 42 5.94 7.59 7.39
N ASN A 43 6.25 8.72 8.03
CA ASN A 43 6.22 8.83 9.48
C ASN A 43 4.78 8.77 10.03
N GLU A 44 3.82 9.32 9.29
CA GLU A 44 2.40 9.29 9.68
C GLU A 44 1.75 7.95 9.35
N TYR A 45 1.94 7.45 8.12
CA TYR A 45 1.18 6.29 7.64
C TYR A 45 1.75 4.95 8.07
N LEU A 46 3.08 4.79 8.18
CA LEU A 46 3.68 3.48 8.52
C LEU A 46 3.24 2.93 9.88
N PRO A 47 3.20 3.72 10.98
CA PRO A 47 2.74 3.20 12.27
C PRO A 47 1.31 2.67 12.21
N TRP A 48 0.42 3.37 11.49
CA TRP A 48 -0.97 2.98 11.29
C TRP A 48 -1.06 1.68 10.46
N LEU A 49 -0.36 1.58 9.34
CA LEU A 49 -0.32 0.36 8.52
C LEU A 49 0.22 -0.84 9.27
N LYS A 50 1.29 -0.66 10.06
CA LYS A 50 1.85 -1.73 10.91
C LYS A 50 0.85 -2.17 11.98
N LEU A 51 0.08 -1.24 12.55
CA LEU A 51 -0.99 -1.57 13.48
C LEU A 51 -2.09 -2.39 12.79
N GLY A 52 -2.54 -1.98 11.60
CA GLY A 52 -3.49 -2.75 10.79
C GLY A 52 -3.03 -4.19 10.54
N CYS A 53 -1.78 -4.37 10.11
CA CYS A 53 -1.20 -5.71 9.93
C CYS A 53 -1.25 -6.55 11.20
N ARG A 54 -0.92 -5.97 12.37
CA ARG A 54 -0.98 -6.68 13.66
C ARG A 54 -2.40 -7.03 14.08
N LEU A 55 -3.39 -6.24 13.65
CA LEU A 55 -4.81 -6.49 13.89
C LEU A 55 -5.44 -7.44 12.86
N GLY A 56 -4.63 -8.01 11.95
CA GLY A 56 -5.06 -9.00 10.96
C GLY A 56 -5.49 -8.44 9.61
N VAL A 57 -5.50 -7.11 9.45
CA VAL A 57 -5.80 -6.44 8.17
C VAL A 57 -4.70 -6.77 7.16
N ASN A 58 -5.07 -7.07 5.92
CA ASN A 58 -4.11 -7.21 4.83
C ASN A 58 -3.70 -5.83 4.32
N VAL A 59 -2.40 -5.60 4.08
CA VAL A 59 -1.90 -4.35 3.49
C VAL A 59 -1.14 -4.70 2.23
N ILE A 60 -1.68 -4.28 1.08
CA ILE A 60 -1.09 -4.52 -0.24
C ILE A 60 -0.65 -3.17 -0.81
N ILE A 61 0.60 -3.11 -1.29
CA ILE A 61 1.22 -1.89 -1.78
C ILE A 61 1.66 -2.09 -3.23
N GLY A 62 1.17 -1.25 -4.13
CA GLY A 62 1.69 -1.11 -5.49
C GLY A 62 2.85 -0.12 -5.49
N ASP A 63 3.98 -0.53 -6.07
CA ASP A 63 5.19 0.28 -6.24
C ASP A 63 5.51 1.19 -5.04
N PRO A 64 5.97 0.62 -3.90
CA PRO A 64 6.21 1.39 -2.68
C PRO A 64 7.19 2.57 -2.83
N GLY A 65 7.97 2.62 -3.92
CA GLY A 65 8.98 3.65 -4.13
C GLY A 65 10.16 3.53 -3.15
N GLU A 66 11.19 4.35 -3.34
CA GLU A 66 12.42 4.29 -2.55
C GLU A 66 12.21 4.81 -1.12
N ILE A 67 11.45 5.90 -0.96
CA ILE A 67 11.19 6.52 0.35
C ILE A 67 10.53 5.52 1.30
N PHE A 68 9.46 4.83 0.86
CA PHE A 68 8.82 3.81 1.69
C PHE A 68 9.81 2.69 2.05
N ARG A 69 10.52 2.14 1.05
CA ARG A 69 11.49 1.04 1.25
C ARG A 69 12.59 1.41 2.24
N SER A 70 13.02 2.68 2.26
CA SER A 70 14.03 3.19 3.21
C SER A 70 13.56 3.24 4.67
N ARG A 71 12.24 3.20 4.91
CA ARG A 71 11.62 3.36 6.24
C ARG A 71 11.14 2.05 6.87
N ILE A 72 11.31 0.94 6.17
CA ILE A 72 10.87 -0.38 6.59
C ILE A 72 12.02 -1.39 6.58
N LYS A 73 11.83 -2.53 7.23
CA LYS A 73 12.79 -3.64 7.13
C LYS A 73 12.48 -4.42 5.86
N PRO A 74 13.47 -4.90 5.08
CA PRO A 74 13.22 -5.67 3.85
C PRO A 74 12.25 -6.85 4.03
N LYS A 75 12.33 -7.54 5.17
CA LYS A 75 11.44 -8.67 5.52
C LYS A 75 9.96 -8.29 5.73
N GLU A 76 9.67 -7.00 5.94
CA GLU A 76 8.31 -6.49 6.09
C GLU A 76 7.59 -6.42 4.73
N LEU A 77 8.30 -6.52 3.60
CA LEU A 77 7.68 -6.64 2.29
C LEU A 77 7.93 -8.01 1.67
N LYS A 78 6.87 -8.59 1.10
CA LYS A 78 6.95 -9.78 0.25
C LYS A 78 6.34 -9.46 -1.11
N GLN A 79 7.12 -9.60 -2.17
CA GLN A 79 6.62 -9.39 -3.52
C GLN A 79 5.56 -10.45 -3.85
N LEU A 80 4.41 -10.00 -4.34
CA LEU A 80 3.29 -10.84 -4.76
C LEU A 80 3.28 -11.01 -6.28
N LYS A 81 3.48 -9.91 -7.02
CA LYS A 81 3.42 -9.88 -8.48
C LYS A 81 4.39 -8.86 -9.05
N HIS A 82 4.76 -9.09 -10.30
CA HIS A 82 5.58 -8.23 -11.14
C HIS A 82 4.94 -8.19 -12.52
N TYR A 83 4.80 -7.00 -13.09
CA TYR A 83 4.19 -6.81 -14.40
C TYR A 83 5.08 -5.94 -15.26
N PHE A 84 5.16 -6.26 -16.55
CA PHE A 84 5.73 -5.40 -17.56
C PHE A 84 4.65 -4.46 -18.10
N MET A 85 5.00 -3.19 -18.23
CA MET A 85 4.14 -2.18 -18.82
C MET A 85 4.37 -2.13 -20.35
N PRO A 86 3.32 -1.88 -21.14
CA PRO A 86 3.48 -1.66 -22.58
C PRO A 86 4.42 -0.46 -22.87
N ASP A 87 5.16 -0.51 -23.97
CA ASP A 87 6.22 0.45 -24.33
C ASP A 87 5.77 1.92 -24.25
N VAL A 88 4.53 2.22 -24.62
CA VAL A 88 3.94 3.57 -24.59
C VAL A 88 3.87 4.16 -23.16
N MET A 89 3.75 3.31 -22.14
CA MET A 89 3.75 3.74 -20.74
C MET A 89 5.17 3.89 -20.18
N ALA A 90 6.10 3.05 -20.65
CA ALA A 90 7.50 3.11 -20.24
C ALA A 90 8.17 4.43 -20.65
N GLU A 91 7.89 4.92 -21.86
CA GLU A 91 8.40 6.21 -22.35
C GLU A 91 7.92 7.41 -21.52
N LYS A 92 6.73 7.32 -20.91
CA LYS A 92 6.12 8.42 -20.15
C LYS A 92 6.50 8.44 -18.68
N GLN A 93 6.69 7.27 -18.06
CA GLN A 93 6.96 7.17 -16.62
C GLN A 93 8.42 6.83 -16.28
N GLY A 94 9.25 6.48 -17.27
CA GLY A 94 10.66 6.16 -17.06
C GLY A 94 10.92 4.79 -16.43
N HIS A 95 9.88 3.98 -16.23
CA HIS A 95 9.97 2.61 -15.72
C HIS A 95 9.16 1.67 -16.60
N ILE A 96 9.67 0.46 -16.83
CA ILE A 96 9.04 -0.57 -17.67
C ILE A 96 8.23 -1.60 -16.86
N THR A 97 8.25 -1.51 -15.53
CA THR A 97 7.66 -2.52 -14.66
C THR A 97 6.92 -1.89 -13.49
N THR A 98 5.93 -2.61 -12.98
CA THR A 98 5.19 -2.31 -11.75
C THR A 98 5.10 -3.57 -10.89
N GLU A 99 5.13 -3.40 -9.58
CA GLU A 99 5.22 -4.48 -8.61
C GLU A 99 4.15 -4.35 -7.53
N ILE A 100 3.62 -5.48 -7.11
CA ILE A 100 2.65 -5.58 -6.02
C ILE A 100 3.30 -6.30 -4.86
N TRP A 101 3.16 -5.75 -3.65
CA TRP A 101 3.82 -6.22 -2.44
C TRP A 101 2.82 -6.43 -1.29
N ASP A 102 3.00 -7.49 -0.52
CA ASP A 102 2.36 -7.73 0.78
C ASP A 102 3.24 -7.14 1.88
N PHE A 103 2.71 -6.17 2.64
CA PHE A 103 3.41 -5.50 3.73
C PHE A 103 3.23 -6.18 5.10
N CYS A 104 2.31 -7.13 5.23
CA CYS A 104 2.03 -7.76 6.51
C CYS A 104 2.79 -9.07 6.74
N HIS A 105 3.59 -9.53 5.76
CA HIS A 105 4.16 -10.88 5.72
C HIS A 105 4.84 -11.31 7.03
N CYS A 106 5.70 -10.46 7.61
CA CYS A 106 6.39 -10.76 8.87
C CYS A 106 5.82 -10.02 10.09
N LEU A 107 4.73 -9.28 9.94
CA LEU A 107 4.13 -8.45 10.99
C LEU A 107 2.99 -9.14 11.73
N LYS A 108 2.40 -10.19 11.13
CA LYS A 108 1.30 -10.98 11.71
C LYS A 108 1.74 -11.99 12.78
N THR A 109 3.04 -12.25 12.91
CA THR A 109 3.61 -13.35 13.72
C THR A 109 4.24 -12.91 15.04
N SER A 110 4.03 -11.66 15.49
CA SER A 110 4.50 -11.19 16.79
C SER A 110 3.39 -11.24 17.84
N GLN A 111 3.06 -12.44 18.32
CA GLN A 111 2.37 -12.67 19.60
C GLN A 111 3.22 -13.58 20.46
#